data_AF-A0A9Q1BRI7-F1
#
_entry.id   AF-A0A9Q1BRI7-F1
#
_cell.length_a   1.000
_cell.length_b   1.000
_cell.length_c   1.000
_cell.angle_alpha   90.00
_cell.angle_beta   90.00
_cell.angle_gamma   90.00
#
_symmetry.space_group_name_H-M   'P 1'
#
loop_
_entity.id
_entity.type
_entity.pdbx_description
1 polymer ?
#
loop_
_entity_poly.entity_id
_entity_poly.type
_entity_poly.pdbx_seq_one_letter_code
_entity_poly.pdbx_strand_id
1 'polypeptide(L)'
;MAPKATVWIALMITTLAGYAGAQTTLVVTGTTGVTGTVGTMTTENTTESTGTPSTKPTEPESTTKPTPQPDIPTFKTSDGQGSYCMIISLNAKVTTDEEKEEERKSTKVPSDASVDAFPLDCPKNRSDAYIELSWADDGMDWVLGLMFEAKDDQYTMTTVNVSYTTGYYDFVSLLTKFAFLTINDDRNNFYHVLPTKENGTTGGKPIDDFDFPEVELGHSVHCKDVHIEPYLYFEEYKFQPFAQWSEGGFGEAEDCEGDKDGLDTVWIIVISCAGGVVLLLLLAGVCAFCSKRSKQSSYDKV
;
A
#
# COMPACT_ATOMS: atom_id res chain seq x y z
N MET A 1 -52.22 35.80 15.32
CA MET A 1 -51.46 36.66 16.25
C MET A 1 -50.41 35.80 16.91
N ALA A 2 -49.16 36.01 16.53
CA ALA A 2 -47.99 35.29 17.05
C ALA A 2 -47.21 36.21 17.99
N PRO A 3 -46.63 35.72 19.10
CA PRO A 3 -45.57 36.44 19.77
C PRO A 3 -44.22 36.03 19.18
N LYS A 4 -43.47 37.04 18.73
CA LYS A 4 -42.06 36.98 18.37
C LYS A 4 -41.24 36.82 19.65
N ALA A 5 -40.42 35.79 19.75
CA ALA A 5 -39.36 35.70 20.76
C ALA A 5 -38.02 36.02 20.08
N THR A 6 -37.51 37.19 20.41
CA THR A 6 -36.27 37.79 19.93
C THR A 6 -35.13 37.38 20.85
N VAL A 7 -34.09 36.77 20.26
CA VAL A 7 -32.65 36.93 20.54
C VAL A 7 -32.23 37.30 21.97
N TRP A 8 -31.57 36.35 22.65
CA TRP A 8 -30.47 36.60 23.60
C TRP A 8 -29.51 35.41 23.60
N ILE A 9 -28.48 35.45 22.76
CA ILE A 9 -27.23 34.71 22.99
C ILE A 9 -26.10 35.73 22.83
N ALA A 10 -25.79 36.37 23.94
CA ALA A 10 -24.61 37.19 24.13
C ALA A 10 -24.01 36.79 25.47
N LEU A 11 -23.09 35.82 25.48
CA LEU A 11 -21.99 35.70 26.45
C LEU A 11 -21.19 34.42 26.14
N MET A 12 -19.88 34.59 25.96
CA MET A 12 -18.77 33.61 26.08
C MET A 12 -17.71 33.84 24.99
N ILE A 13 -17.25 35.09 24.84
CA ILE A 13 -15.92 35.39 24.28
C ILE A 13 -15.27 36.38 25.23
N THR A 14 -14.71 35.86 26.33
CA THR A 14 -13.71 36.57 27.14
C THR A 14 -13.11 35.57 28.13
N THR A 15 -12.00 34.93 27.76
CA THR A 15 -10.82 34.69 28.61
C THR A 15 -9.81 33.84 27.84
N LEU A 16 -8.92 34.50 27.10
CA LEU A 16 -7.59 33.98 26.75
C LEU A 16 -6.68 35.19 26.51
N ALA A 17 -6.48 35.96 27.57
CA ALA A 17 -5.39 36.90 27.72
C ALA A 17 -4.57 36.41 28.91
N GLY A 18 -3.35 35.95 28.64
CA GLY A 18 -2.38 35.66 29.71
C GLY A 18 -1.57 34.39 29.55
N TYR A 19 -0.85 34.22 28.44
CA TYR A 19 0.44 33.53 28.49
C TYR A 19 1.43 34.24 27.57
N ALA A 20 1.94 35.38 28.07
CA ALA A 20 3.18 35.95 27.60
C ALA A 20 4.29 35.32 28.46
N GLY A 21 5.13 34.47 27.85
CA GLY A 21 6.24 33.83 28.55
C GLY A 21 7.21 33.19 27.58
N ALA A 22 8.39 33.81 27.47
CA ALA A 22 9.62 33.35 26.82
C ALA A 22 9.64 33.23 25.29
N GLN A 23 9.98 34.35 24.62
CA GLN A 23 10.69 34.28 23.35
C GLN A 23 12.13 33.84 23.62
N THR A 24 12.50 32.65 23.15
CA THR A 24 13.89 32.21 23.11
C THR A 24 14.53 32.78 21.85
N THR A 25 15.19 33.93 21.98
CA THR A 25 16.08 34.46 20.94
C THR A 25 17.24 33.49 20.72
N LEU A 26 17.22 32.78 19.59
CA LEU A 26 18.35 31.95 19.17
C LEU A 26 19.41 32.87 18.57
N VAL A 27 20.46 33.16 19.35
CA VAL A 27 21.65 33.87 18.88
C VAL A 27 22.46 32.91 18.01
N VAL A 28 22.29 33.00 16.69
CA VAL A 28 23.18 32.34 15.73
C VAL A 28 24.51 33.09 15.75
N THR A 29 25.45 32.59 16.54
CA THR A 29 26.83 33.06 16.52
C THR A 29 27.53 32.34 15.38
N GLY A 30 27.83 33.07 14.31
CA GLY A 30 28.63 32.57 13.20
C GLY A 30 30.07 32.34 13.66
N THR A 31 30.57 31.12 13.45
CA THR A 31 32.00 30.82 13.56
C THR A 31 32.53 30.60 12.15
N THR A 32 33.20 31.62 11.63
CA THR A 32 34.05 31.53 10.45
C THR A 32 35.33 30.75 10.77
N GLY A 33 35.66 29.81 9.89
CA GLY A 33 37.04 29.51 9.54
C GLY A 33 37.53 28.12 9.96
N VAL A 34 37.65 27.21 9.00
CA VAL A 34 38.86 26.40 8.85
C VAL A 34 39.18 26.24 7.36
N THR A 35 40.39 26.67 7.03
CA THR A 35 41.10 26.61 5.77
C THR A 35 41.83 25.25 5.66
N GLY A 36 41.92 24.71 4.44
CA GLY A 36 42.81 23.59 4.07
C GLY A 36 42.09 22.24 4.01
N THR A 37 42.30 21.36 3.03
CA THR A 37 43.54 21.10 2.30
C THR A 37 43.22 20.45 0.95
N VAL A 38 43.90 20.91 -0.09
CA VAL A 38 43.93 20.31 -1.43
C VAL A 38 44.63 18.95 -1.34
N GLY A 39 43.87 17.88 -1.52
CA GLY A 39 44.38 16.52 -1.70
C GLY A 39 44.28 16.11 -3.17
N THR A 40 45.36 16.31 -3.91
CA THR A 40 45.59 15.71 -5.22
C THR A 40 45.98 14.25 -5.03
N MET A 41 45.23 13.29 -5.59
CA MET A 41 45.69 11.95 -6.00
C MET A 41 44.64 11.36 -6.96
N THR A 42 44.89 10.49 -7.93
CA THR A 42 46.04 10.07 -8.74
C THR A 42 45.37 9.21 -9.82
N THR A 43 45.71 9.44 -11.10
CA THR A 43 45.30 8.64 -12.25
C THR A 43 45.93 7.25 -12.22
N GLU A 44 45.21 6.25 -12.75
CA GLU A 44 45.64 4.98 -13.39
C GLU A 44 45.05 3.70 -12.78
N ASN A 45 44.09 3.10 -13.50
CA ASN A 45 44.39 1.89 -14.27
C ASN A 45 43.22 1.54 -15.20
N THR A 46 43.47 1.69 -16.50
CA THR A 46 42.63 1.12 -17.57
C THR A 46 43.13 -0.28 -17.83
N THR A 47 42.36 -1.30 -17.46
CA THR A 47 42.60 -2.67 -17.89
C THR A 47 41.72 -2.94 -19.10
N GLU A 48 42.33 -2.89 -20.27
CA GLU A 48 41.78 -3.29 -21.56
C GLU A 48 41.61 -4.81 -21.56
N SER A 49 40.35 -5.29 -21.49
CA SER A 49 40.01 -6.70 -21.64
C SER A 49 39.57 -6.97 -23.07
N THR A 50 40.48 -7.53 -23.85
CA THR A 50 40.24 -7.99 -25.22
C THR A 50 39.41 -9.28 -25.18
N GLY A 51 38.08 -9.13 -25.11
CA GLY A 51 37.12 -10.22 -25.22
C GLY A 51 36.81 -10.57 -26.68
N THR A 52 37.04 -11.83 -27.05
CA THR A 52 36.76 -12.45 -28.35
C THR A 52 35.27 -12.28 -28.76
N PRO A 53 34.95 -11.94 -30.02
CA PRO A 53 33.58 -11.85 -30.48
C PRO A 53 32.95 -13.24 -30.59
N SER A 54 32.07 -13.58 -29.65
CA SER A 54 31.20 -14.76 -29.76
C SER A 54 29.91 -14.34 -30.45
N THR A 55 29.81 -14.63 -31.74
CA THR A 55 28.58 -14.53 -32.53
C THR A 55 27.57 -15.58 -32.08
N LYS A 56 26.78 -15.25 -31.05
CA LYS A 56 25.54 -15.97 -30.74
C LYS A 56 24.44 -15.49 -31.71
N PRO A 57 23.65 -16.39 -32.33
CA PRO A 57 22.54 -15.98 -33.19
C PRO A 57 21.53 -15.15 -32.40
N THR A 58 21.32 -13.90 -32.82
CA THR A 58 20.27 -13.01 -32.30
C THR A 58 18.92 -13.54 -32.76
N GLU A 59 18.17 -14.12 -31.83
CA GLU A 59 16.76 -14.44 -32.02
C GLU A 59 15.98 -13.14 -32.19
N PRO A 60 15.07 -13.03 -33.19
CA PRO A 60 14.29 -11.81 -33.39
C PRO A 60 13.40 -11.58 -32.18
N GLU A 61 13.74 -10.56 -31.41
CA GLU A 61 12.98 -10.08 -30.26
C GLU A 61 11.58 -9.66 -30.75
N SER A 62 10.60 -10.51 -30.49
CA SER A 62 9.20 -10.26 -30.80
C SER A 62 8.76 -9.02 -30.03
N THR A 63 8.74 -7.87 -30.71
CA THR A 63 8.33 -6.59 -30.17
C THR A 63 6.81 -6.56 -30.05
N THR A 64 6.28 -7.26 -29.05
CA THR A 64 4.87 -7.15 -28.68
C THR A 64 4.67 -5.75 -28.13
N LYS A 65 3.89 -4.92 -28.83
CA LYS A 65 3.54 -3.57 -28.37
C LYS A 65 2.88 -3.70 -26.98
N PRO A 66 3.46 -3.11 -25.92
CA PRO A 66 2.88 -3.21 -24.58
C PRO A 66 1.47 -2.61 -24.62
N THR A 67 0.50 -3.38 -24.14
CA THR A 67 -0.85 -2.88 -23.86
C THR A 67 -0.70 -1.75 -22.85
N PRO A 68 -1.31 -0.56 -23.08
CA PRO A 68 -1.25 0.51 -22.09
C PRO A 68 -1.84 0.01 -20.77
N GLN A 69 -0.99 -0.08 -19.75
CA GLN A 69 -1.39 -0.44 -18.40
C GLN A 69 -2.34 0.65 -17.87
N PRO A 70 -3.40 0.29 -17.11
CA PRO A 70 -4.28 1.29 -16.51
C PRO A 70 -3.45 2.29 -15.69
N ASP A 71 -3.77 3.56 -15.80
CA ASP A 71 -3.08 4.62 -15.08
C ASP A 71 -3.60 4.64 -13.62
N ILE A 72 -2.81 4.10 -12.71
CA ILE A 72 -3.14 4.01 -11.28
C ILE A 72 -2.73 5.34 -10.62
N PRO A 73 -3.61 6.00 -9.84
CA PRO A 73 -3.25 7.22 -9.11
C PRO A 73 -1.95 7.05 -8.31
N THR A 74 -0.99 7.96 -8.50
CA THR A 74 0.28 7.93 -7.79
C THR A 74 0.42 9.14 -6.88
N PHE A 75 0.65 8.88 -5.60
CA PHE A 75 0.89 9.88 -4.57
C PHE A 75 2.36 9.82 -4.15
N LYS A 76 2.98 10.99 -4.04
CA LYS A 76 4.40 11.13 -3.72
C LYS A 76 4.59 12.10 -2.58
N THR A 77 5.53 11.80 -1.71
CA THR A 77 5.97 12.71 -0.65
C THR A 77 7.47 12.91 -0.80
N SER A 78 7.94 14.10 -0.47
CA SER A 78 9.36 14.44 -0.57
C SER A 78 9.82 15.12 0.70
N ASP A 79 11.11 15.01 0.99
CA ASP A 79 11.74 15.85 1.99
C ASP A 79 11.76 17.33 1.53
N GLY A 80 12.11 18.23 2.43
CA GLY A 80 12.28 19.65 2.12
C GLY A 80 13.39 19.96 1.09
N GLN A 81 14.15 18.95 0.65
CA GLN A 81 15.22 19.07 -0.36
C GLN A 81 14.78 18.55 -1.74
N GLY A 82 13.58 17.98 -1.86
CA GLY A 82 13.00 17.47 -3.09
C GLY A 82 13.29 15.98 -3.38
N SER A 83 13.89 15.25 -2.44
CA SER A 83 14.08 13.80 -2.57
C SER A 83 12.79 13.08 -2.17
N TYR A 84 12.30 12.15 -2.99
CA TYR A 84 11.09 11.40 -2.65
C TYR A 84 11.33 10.44 -1.48
N CYS A 85 10.45 10.50 -0.48
CA CYS A 85 10.47 9.63 0.69
C CYS A 85 9.50 8.46 0.52
N MET A 86 8.29 8.73 0.02
CA MET A 86 7.28 7.71 -0.25
C MET A 86 6.72 7.88 -1.65
N ILE A 87 6.48 6.76 -2.32
CA ILE A 87 5.75 6.68 -3.57
C ILE A 87 4.75 5.55 -3.43
N ILE A 88 3.47 5.88 -3.53
CA ILE A 88 2.40 4.89 -3.52
C ILE A 88 1.55 5.07 -4.78
N SER A 89 1.31 4.00 -5.50
CA SER A 89 0.27 3.94 -6.52
C SER A 89 -0.90 3.15 -5.98
N LEU A 90 -2.10 3.72 -5.99
CA LEU A 90 -3.24 3.12 -5.32
C LEU A 90 -4.54 3.32 -6.11
N ASN A 91 -5.19 2.21 -6.44
CA ASN A 91 -6.58 2.17 -6.83
C ASN A 91 -7.35 1.38 -5.76
N ALA A 92 -8.03 2.11 -4.89
CA ALA A 92 -8.75 1.55 -3.76
C ALA A 92 -10.18 2.07 -3.70
N LYS A 93 -11.07 1.21 -3.20
CA LYS A 93 -12.46 1.52 -2.90
C LYS A 93 -12.68 1.42 -1.39
N VAL A 94 -13.17 2.50 -0.81
CA VAL A 94 -13.51 2.60 0.61
C VAL A 94 -15.04 2.52 0.75
N THR A 95 -15.54 1.75 1.72
CA THR A 95 -16.97 1.52 1.97
C THR A 95 -17.31 1.78 3.44
N THR A 96 -18.46 2.41 3.71
CA THR A 96 -18.93 2.67 5.07
C THR A 96 -19.38 1.40 5.81
N ASP A 97 -19.25 1.42 7.14
CA ASP A 97 -19.80 0.41 8.05
C ASP A 97 -21.29 0.62 8.31
N GLU A 98 -22.13 0.39 7.30
CA GLU A 98 -23.59 0.42 7.49
C GLU A 98 -24.11 -1.02 7.62
N GLU A 99 -25.00 -1.24 8.60
CA GLU A 99 -25.60 -2.55 8.88
C GLU A 99 -26.40 -3.07 7.68
N LYS A 100 -27.04 -2.15 6.93
CA LYS A 100 -27.78 -2.47 5.71
C LYS A 100 -26.94 -2.22 4.49
N GLU A 101 -26.86 -3.22 3.62
CA GLU A 101 -26.11 -3.14 2.36
C GLU A 101 -26.59 -1.99 1.46
N GLU A 102 -27.90 -1.70 1.44
CA GLU A 102 -28.49 -0.61 0.66
C GLU A 102 -28.08 0.80 1.15
N GLU A 103 -27.60 0.92 2.39
CA GLU A 103 -27.17 2.18 3.00
C GLU A 103 -25.65 2.39 2.87
N ARG A 104 -24.90 1.36 2.45
CA ARG A 104 -23.45 1.44 2.28
C ARG A 104 -23.09 2.43 1.18
N LYS A 105 -22.36 3.47 1.58
CA LYS A 105 -21.71 4.40 0.65
C LYS A 105 -20.31 3.90 0.36
N SER A 106 -19.88 4.08 -0.88
CA SER A 106 -18.52 3.75 -1.27
C SER A 106 -17.94 4.80 -2.19
N THR A 107 -16.67 5.12 -2.01
CA THR A 107 -15.92 6.04 -2.84
C THR A 107 -14.65 5.34 -3.33
N LYS A 108 -14.17 5.73 -4.51
CA LYS A 108 -12.81 5.42 -4.93
C LYS A 108 -11.86 6.48 -4.38
N VAL A 109 -10.61 6.12 -4.11
CA VAL A 109 -9.56 7.10 -3.82
C VAL A 109 -9.26 7.87 -5.12
N PRO A 110 -9.53 9.18 -5.18
CA PRO A 110 -9.35 9.94 -6.40
C PRO A 110 -7.89 10.37 -6.58
N SER A 111 -7.48 10.65 -7.81
CA SER A 111 -6.09 11.05 -8.13
C SER A 111 -5.68 12.42 -7.58
N ASP A 112 -6.66 13.24 -7.19
CA ASP A 112 -6.48 14.57 -6.60
C ASP A 112 -6.69 14.57 -5.07
N ALA A 113 -6.67 13.40 -4.42
CA ALA A 113 -6.67 13.31 -2.96
C ALA A 113 -5.50 14.12 -2.37
N SER A 114 -5.78 14.86 -1.30
CA SER A 114 -4.77 15.57 -0.53
C SER A 114 -3.88 14.56 0.19
N VAL A 115 -2.57 14.81 0.18
CA VAL A 115 -1.57 13.91 0.75
C VAL A 115 -0.91 14.60 1.93
N ASP A 116 -1.01 13.98 3.10
CA ASP A 116 -0.25 14.34 4.30
C ASP A 116 0.66 13.17 4.68
N ALA A 117 1.81 13.46 5.30
CA ALA A 117 2.80 12.45 5.60
C ALA A 117 3.59 12.74 6.86
N PHE A 118 4.00 11.67 7.54
CA PHE A 118 4.82 11.71 8.72
C PHE A 118 5.84 10.56 8.74
N PRO A 119 7.10 10.79 9.14
CA PRO A 119 7.72 12.10 9.37
C PRO A 119 7.78 12.96 8.08
N LEU A 120 7.92 14.28 8.23
CA LEU A 120 8.08 15.21 7.10
C LEU A 120 9.43 15.01 6.38
N ASP A 121 10.44 14.58 7.13
CA ASP A 121 11.75 14.20 6.58
C ASP A 121 11.74 12.72 6.23
N CYS A 122 12.48 12.32 5.18
CA CYS A 122 12.61 10.91 4.85
C CYS A 122 13.20 10.12 6.04
N PRO A 123 12.55 9.05 6.50
CA PRO A 123 13.02 8.29 7.67
C PRO A 123 14.39 7.68 7.39
N LYS A 124 15.42 8.11 8.14
CA LYS A 124 16.83 7.69 7.92
C LYS A 124 17.21 6.42 8.69
N ASN A 125 16.54 6.15 9.81
CA ASN A 125 16.94 5.13 10.77
C ASN A 125 16.03 3.90 10.77
N ARG A 126 15.43 3.54 9.62
CA ARG A 126 14.47 2.42 9.53
C ARG A 126 13.37 2.59 10.59
N SER A 127 12.76 3.77 10.57
CA SER A 127 11.65 4.13 11.44
C SER A 127 10.34 4.06 10.67
N ASP A 128 9.24 4.15 11.39
CA ASP A 128 7.90 4.16 10.83
C ASP A 128 7.72 5.27 9.78
N ALA A 129 6.92 4.97 8.76
CA ALA A 129 6.45 5.90 7.74
C ALA A 129 4.92 5.87 7.68
N TYR A 130 4.31 7.04 7.65
CA TYR A 130 2.86 7.21 7.62
C TYR A 130 2.46 8.15 6.49
N ILE A 131 1.47 7.75 5.71
CA ILE A 131 0.85 8.57 4.66
C ILE A 131 -0.66 8.58 4.85
N GLU A 132 -1.24 9.77 4.74
CA GLU A 132 -2.67 10.01 4.83
C GLU A 132 -3.17 10.61 3.52
N LEU A 133 -4.20 9.99 2.95
CA LEU A 133 -4.92 10.47 1.79
C LEU A 133 -6.28 10.98 2.24
N SER A 134 -6.64 12.21 1.88
CA SER A 134 -7.95 12.79 2.21
C SER A 134 -8.65 13.39 1.00
N TRP A 135 -9.96 13.18 0.88
CA TRP A 135 -10.77 13.68 -0.23
C TRP A 135 -12.22 13.86 0.18
N ALA A 136 -12.97 14.68 -0.55
CA ALA A 136 -14.40 14.85 -0.35
C ALA A 136 -15.19 14.18 -1.47
N ASP A 137 -16.16 13.35 -1.14
CA ASP A 137 -17.09 12.74 -2.10
C ASP A 137 -18.47 12.52 -1.47
N ASP A 138 -19.52 12.78 -2.25
CA ASP A 138 -20.93 12.65 -1.84
C ASP A 138 -21.27 13.30 -0.47
N GLY A 139 -20.70 14.48 -0.21
CA GLY A 139 -20.93 15.24 1.03
C GLY A 139 -20.25 14.64 2.28
N MET A 140 -19.31 13.73 2.09
CA MET A 140 -18.45 13.16 3.14
C MET A 140 -17.00 13.52 2.88
N ASP A 141 -16.26 13.79 3.95
CA ASP A 141 -14.80 13.90 3.90
C ASP A 141 -14.23 12.55 4.32
N TRP A 142 -13.50 11.91 3.42
CA TRP A 142 -12.88 10.61 3.59
C TRP A 142 -11.40 10.75 3.91
N VAL A 143 -10.87 9.81 4.69
CA VAL A 143 -9.45 9.74 5.06
C VAL A 143 -9.01 8.28 5.04
N LEU A 144 -7.92 7.99 4.33
CA LEU A 144 -7.21 6.72 4.30
C LEU A 144 -5.78 6.93 4.81
N GLY A 145 -5.46 6.40 5.97
CA GLY A 145 -4.12 6.37 6.55
C GLY A 145 -3.45 5.02 6.36
N LEU A 146 -2.18 5.00 5.94
CA LEU A 146 -1.37 3.80 5.79
C LEU A 146 -0.08 3.99 6.61
N MET A 147 0.25 3.02 7.46
CA MET A 147 1.47 3.02 8.27
C MET A 147 2.35 1.83 7.89
N PHE A 148 3.63 2.10 7.72
CA PHE A 148 4.65 1.14 7.37
C PHE A 148 5.72 1.15 8.44
N GLU A 149 6.17 -0.03 8.85
CA GLU A 149 7.28 -0.21 9.77
C GLU A 149 8.45 -0.80 8.99
N ALA A 150 9.62 -0.17 9.09
CA ALA A 150 10.88 -0.75 8.60
C ALA A 150 11.57 -1.46 9.75
N LYS A 151 11.95 -2.72 9.53
CA LYS A 151 12.72 -3.51 10.48
C LYS A 151 13.84 -4.22 9.76
N ASP A 152 15.05 -4.05 10.27
CA ASP A 152 16.25 -4.56 9.62
C ASP A 152 16.30 -4.10 8.15
N ASP A 153 16.47 -5.00 7.19
CA ASP A 153 16.51 -4.73 5.75
C ASP A 153 15.15 -4.89 5.07
N GLN A 154 14.05 -4.96 5.81
CA GLN A 154 12.71 -5.15 5.27
C GLN A 154 11.72 -4.10 5.79
N TYR A 155 10.56 -4.01 5.15
CA TYR A 155 9.40 -3.30 5.65
C TYR A 155 8.11 -4.09 5.48
N THR A 156 7.12 -3.77 6.30
CA THR A 156 5.75 -4.26 6.15
C THR A 156 4.76 -3.13 6.44
N MET A 157 3.53 -3.27 5.95
CA MET A 157 2.43 -2.37 6.32
C MET A 157 1.81 -2.87 7.62
N THR A 158 1.84 -2.05 8.66
CA THR A 158 1.40 -2.46 10.01
C THR A 158 0.03 -1.96 10.36
N THR A 159 -0.44 -0.91 9.69
CA THR A 159 -1.75 -0.33 9.97
C THR A 159 -2.36 0.26 8.72
N VAL A 160 -3.66 0.00 8.57
CA VAL A 160 -4.53 0.69 7.64
C VAL A 160 -5.67 1.31 8.43
N ASN A 161 -5.88 2.60 8.26
CA ASN A 161 -6.94 3.34 8.94
C ASN A 161 -7.85 3.98 7.91
N VAL A 162 -9.16 3.75 8.05
CA VAL A 162 -10.18 4.38 7.23
C VAL A 162 -11.06 5.18 8.18
N SER A 163 -11.29 6.45 7.86
CA SER A 163 -12.29 7.25 8.55
C SER A 163 -13.03 8.15 7.57
N TYR A 164 -14.23 8.56 7.97
CA TYR A 164 -15.04 9.50 7.20
C TYR A 164 -15.83 10.40 8.15
N THR A 165 -16.11 11.62 7.71
CA THR A 165 -16.98 12.55 8.42
C THR A 165 -18.08 13.04 7.50
N THR A 166 -19.32 13.02 7.97
CA THR A 166 -20.46 13.61 7.26
C THR A 166 -20.50 15.10 7.58
N GLY A 167 -20.74 15.96 6.58
CA GLY A 167 -20.76 17.42 6.72
C GLY A 167 -21.87 18.00 7.63
N TYR A 168 -22.51 17.17 8.46
CA TYR A 168 -23.65 17.53 9.29
C TYR A 168 -23.18 17.71 10.76
N TYR A 169 -22.58 18.88 11.06
CA TYR A 169 -22.07 19.38 12.38
C TYR A 169 -20.76 18.69 12.86
N ASP A 170 -19.72 19.31 13.42
CA ASP A 170 -19.53 20.54 14.21
C ASP A 170 -18.04 20.99 14.10
N PHE A 171 -17.77 22.30 14.14
CA PHE A 171 -16.44 22.94 13.97
C PHE A 171 -15.37 22.43 14.96
N VAL A 172 -15.81 21.73 16.02
CA VAL A 172 -15.01 21.11 17.08
C VAL A 172 -14.20 19.90 16.58
N SER A 173 -14.69 19.16 15.57
CA SER A 173 -14.00 17.97 15.02
C SER A 173 -12.66 18.33 14.33
N LEU A 174 -12.60 19.52 13.74
CA LEU A 174 -11.43 20.00 12.99
C LEU A 174 -10.22 20.33 13.90
N LEU A 175 -10.47 20.71 15.16
CA LEU A 175 -9.41 20.95 16.15
C LEU A 175 -8.84 19.66 16.73
N THR A 176 -9.61 18.56 16.73
CA THR A 176 -9.12 17.25 17.18
C THR A 176 -8.14 16.60 16.19
N LYS A 177 -8.23 16.91 14.88
CA LYS A 177 -7.26 16.38 13.88
C LYS A 177 -5.80 16.78 14.18
N PHE A 178 -5.56 17.88 14.90
CA PHE A 178 -4.21 18.36 15.22
C PHE A 178 -3.59 17.82 16.52
N ALA A 179 -4.33 17.04 17.32
CA ALA A 179 -3.86 16.61 18.66
C ALA A 179 -3.22 15.20 18.71
N PHE A 180 -3.17 14.44 17.61
CA PHE A 180 -2.91 12.99 17.65
C PHE A 180 -1.54 12.53 17.12
N LEU A 181 -0.53 13.41 17.12
CA LEU A 181 0.87 12.98 17.18
C LEU A 181 1.32 12.94 18.65
N THR A 182 0.80 12.00 19.43
CA THR A 182 1.45 11.62 20.71
C THR A 182 2.01 10.22 20.54
N ILE A 183 3.28 10.15 20.14
CA ILE A 183 4.08 8.92 20.14
C ILE A 183 4.27 8.53 21.62
N ASN A 184 3.44 7.62 22.14
CA ASN A 184 3.69 6.98 23.42
C ASN A 184 4.59 5.76 23.19
N ASP A 185 5.83 5.89 23.65
CA ASP A 185 6.89 4.88 23.69
C ASP A 185 6.59 3.81 24.75
N ASP A 186 5.55 3.00 24.54
CA ASP A 186 5.34 1.76 25.31
C ASP A 186 4.89 0.64 24.36
N ARG A 187 5.87 -0.19 23.98
CA ARG A 187 5.70 -1.35 23.12
C ARG A 187 4.67 -2.31 23.73
N ASN A 188 3.74 -2.78 22.89
CA ASN A 188 2.82 -3.91 23.05
C ASN A 188 1.33 -3.62 23.27
N ASN A 189 0.84 -2.39 23.09
CA ASN A 189 -0.59 -2.17 22.83
C ASN A 189 -0.78 -0.82 22.13
N PHE A 190 -0.64 -0.81 20.80
CA PHE A 190 -1.19 0.27 19.99
C PHE A 190 -2.72 0.16 20.02
N TYR A 191 -3.34 0.70 21.07
CA TYR A 191 -4.74 1.06 20.96
C TYR A 191 -4.80 2.23 19.99
N HIS A 192 -5.30 1.98 18.78
CA HIS A 192 -5.92 3.04 18.00
C HIS A 192 -7.07 3.59 18.85
N VAL A 193 -6.79 4.65 19.62
CA VAL A 193 -7.82 5.46 20.24
C VAL A 193 -8.43 6.27 19.11
N LEU A 194 -9.35 5.65 18.38
CA LEU A 194 -10.34 6.38 17.61
C LEU A 194 -11.07 7.28 18.60
N PRO A 195 -11.36 8.55 18.23
CA PRO A 195 -12.10 9.43 19.10
C PRO A 195 -13.44 8.77 19.44
N THR A 196 -13.57 8.30 20.67
CA THR A 196 -14.86 8.21 21.32
C THR A 196 -15.19 9.62 21.80
N LYS A 197 -16.11 10.29 21.12
CA LYS A 197 -16.89 11.36 21.74
C LYS A 197 -18.36 11.22 21.37
N GLU A 198 -19.15 11.06 22.43
CA GLU A 198 -20.59 11.26 22.68
C GLU A 198 -21.61 11.64 21.58
N ASN A 199 -21.28 11.90 20.31
CA ASN A 199 -22.26 12.07 19.23
C ASN A 199 -21.73 11.95 17.78
N GLY A 200 -20.52 11.44 17.55
CA GLY A 200 -20.01 11.14 16.19
C GLY A 200 -19.45 9.72 16.12
N THR A 201 -20.10 8.83 15.37
CA THR A 201 -19.67 7.44 15.23
C THR A 201 -18.45 7.37 14.33
N THR A 202 -17.25 7.28 14.91
CA THR A 202 -16.03 6.98 14.15
C THR A 202 -15.82 5.47 14.21
N GLY A 203 -16.32 4.76 13.20
CA GLY A 203 -16.15 3.31 13.08
C GLY A 203 -14.77 2.98 12.51
N GLY A 204 -13.78 2.80 13.37
CA GLY A 204 -12.55 2.11 13.01
C GLY A 204 -12.42 0.85 13.86
N LYS A 205 -12.12 -0.28 13.24
CA LYS A 205 -11.56 -1.42 13.96
C LYS A 205 -10.12 -1.56 13.49
N PRO A 206 -9.15 -1.78 14.40
CA PRO A 206 -7.85 -2.24 13.97
C PRO A 206 -8.06 -3.55 13.17
N ILE A 207 -7.44 -3.62 12.01
CA ILE A 207 -7.48 -4.81 11.16
C ILE A 207 -6.44 -5.76 11.73
N ASP A 208 -6.81 -6.47 12.79
CA ASP A 208 -5.88 -7.37 13.50
C ASP A 208 -5.57 -8.66 12.70
N ASP A 209 -6.30 -8.93 11.61
CA ASP A 209 -6.28 -10.20 10.90
C ASP A 209 -5.67 -10.16 9.48
N PHE A 210 -5.15 -9.01 9.01
CA PHE A 210 -4.51 -8.94 7.70
C PHE A 210 -2.98 -8.89 7.82
N ASP A 211 -2.32 -9.94 7.36
CA ASP A 211 -0.86 -10.03 7.33
C ASP A 211 -0.34 -9.48 6.00
N PHE A 212 0.40 -8.37 6.05
CA PHE A 212 1.02 -7.78 4.88
C PHE A 212 2.42 -8.38 4.68
N PRO A 213 2.83 -8.66 3.43
CA PRO A 213 4.13 -9.26 3.17
C PRO A 213 5.27 -8.35 3.66
N GLU A 214 6.31 -8.97 4.21
CA GLU A 214 7.59 -8.32 4.46
C GLU A 214 8.37 -8.20 3.14
N VAL A 215 8.85 -7.01 2.82
CA VAL A 215 9.44 -6.65 1.51
C VAL A 215 10.80 -6.02 1.75
N GLU A 216 11.82 -6.34 0.94
CA GLU A 216 13.17 -5.79 1.10
C GLU A 216 13.18 -4.25 0.91
N LEU A 217 13.98 -3.54 1.71
CA LEU A 217 14.17 -2.10 1.58
C LEU A 217 14.80 -1.78 0.21
N GLY A 218 14.17 -0.85 -0.50
CA GLY A 218 14.53 -0.53 -1.89
C GLY A 218 13.77 -1.37 -2.92
N HIS A 219 12.99 -2.37 -2.51
CA HIS A 219 11.98 -3.02 -3.34
C HIS A 219 10.59 -2.42 -3.08
N SER A 220 9.71 -2.58 -4.05
CA SER A 220 8.31 -2.18 -3.99
C SER A 220 7.43 -3.41 -3.90
N VAL A 221 6.30 -3.33 -3.21
CA VAL A 221 5.28 -4.38 -3.24
C VAL A 221 4.20 -4.02 -4.26
N HIS A 222 3.76 -4.98 -5.08
CA HIS A 222 2.67 -4.81 -6.05
C HIS A 222 1.63 -5.90 -5.85
N CYS A 223 0.38 -5.51 -5.58
CA CYS A 223 -0.69 -6.47 -5.35
C CYS A 223 -1.99 -6.02 -6.00
N LYS A 224 -2.85 -7.00 -6.28
CA LYS A 224 -4.17 -6.81 -6.88
C LYS A 224 -5.22 -7.54 -6.07
N ASP A 225 -6.45 -7.07 -6.19
CA ASP A 225 -7.63 -7.72 -5.64
C ASP A 225 -7.53 -8.07 -4.15
N VAL A 226 -6.97 -7.16 -3.35
CA VAL A 226 -6.81 -7.36 -1.91
C VAL A 226 -8.01 -6.81 -1.15
N HIS A 227 -8.73 -7.69 -0.46
CA HIS A 227 -9.90 -7.35 0.35
C HIS A 227 -9.52 -7.25 1.83
N ILE A 228 -9.79 -6.08 2.41
CA ILE A 228 -9.68 -5.82 3.84
C ILE A 228 -11.10 -5.59 4.35
N GLU A 229 -11.73 -6.70 4.73
CA GLU A 229 -13.15 -6.69 5.04
C GLU A 229 -13.46 -5.91 6.33
N PRO A 230 -14.61 -5.22 6.38
CA PRO A 230 -15.55 -4.96 5.29
C PRO A 230 -15.38 -3.59 4.60
N TYR A 231 -14.34 -2.81 4.96
CA TYR A 231 -14.29 -1.37 4.62
C TYR A 231 -13.44 -1.00 3.42
N LEU A 232 -12.46 -1.82 3.07
CA LEU A 232 -11.44 -1.43 2.11
C LEU A 232 -11.18 -2.54 1.11
N TYR A 233 -11.20 -2.17 -0.15
CA TYR A 233 -10.85 -3.05 -1.24
C TYR A 233 -9.79 -2.36 -2.09
N PHE A 234 -8.61 -2.97 -2.15
CA PHE A 234 -7.58 -2.55 -3.07
C PHE A 234 -7.77 -3.29 -4.39
N GLU A 235 -8.24 -2.58 -5.42
CA GLU A 235 -8.28 -3.11 -6.79
C GLU A 235 -6.85 -3.39 -7.26
N GLU A 236 -5.94 -2.43 -7.03
CA GLU A 236 -4.51 -2.56 -7.32
C GLU A 236 -3.72 -1.57 -6.47
N TYR A 237 -2.58 -2.00 -5.92
CA TYR A 237 -1.66 -1.11 -5.24
C TYR A 237 -0.20 -1.44 -5.54
N LYS A 238 0.64 -0.40 -5.54
CA LYS A 238 2.09 -0.52 -5.56
C LYS A 238 2.70 0.42 -4.51
N PHE A 239 3.38 -0.11 -3.51
CA PHE A 239 3.92 0.69 -2.41
C PHE A 239 5.45 0.70 -2.39
N GLN A 240 6.02 1.89 -2.18
CA GLN A 240 7.42 2.14 -1.84
C GLN A 240 7.47 3.20 -0.74
N PRO A 241 7.24 2.84 0.54
CA PRO A 241 7.22 3.78 1.67
C PRO A 241 8.60 4.30 2.07
N PHE A 242 9.65 3.75 1.46
CA PHE A 242 11.05 4.00 1.77
C PHE A 242 11.82 4.23 0.46
N ALA A 243 11.38 5.22 -0.33
CA ALA A 243 11.83 5.44 -1.70
C ALA A 243 13.27 5.98 -1.81
N GLN A 244 13.83 6.52 -0.73
CA GLN A 244 15.23 6.95 -0.69
C GLN A 244 16.23 5.80 -0.87
N TRP A 245 15.82 4.56 -0.61
CA TRP A 245 16.63 3.36 -0.88
C TRP A 245 16.53 2.86 -2.33
N SER A 246 15.63 3.43 -3.12
CA SER A 246 15.40 3.12 -4.54
C SER A 246 15.58 4.36 -5.43
N GLU A 247 16.53 5.23 -5.07
CA GLU A 247 16.87 6.47 -5.79
C GLU A 247 15.67 7.42 -6.01
N GLY A 248 14.66 7.36 -5.13
CA GLY A 248 13.43 8.14 -5.24
C GLY A 248 12.46 7.62 -6.31
N GLY A 249 12.56 6.34 -6.69
CA GLY A 249 11.64 5.66 -7.61
C GLY A 249 11.01 4.41 -7.00
N PHE A 250 10.21 3.69 -7.79
CA PHE A 250 9.82 2.33 -7.42
C PHE A 250 11.01 1.39 -7.66
N GLY A 251 11.33 0.56 -6.66
CA GLY A 251 12.29 -0.52 -6.79
C GLY A 251 11.83 -1.68 -7.67
N GLU A 252 12.57 -2.79 -7.58
CA GLU A 252 12.10 -4.09 -8.07
C GLU A 252 10.76 -4.42 -7.39
N ALA A 253 9.80 -4.95 -8.14
CA ALA A 253 8.47 -5.23 -7.62
C ALA A 253 8.39 -6.67 -7.11
N GLU A 254 8.00 -6.84 -5.87
CA GLU A 254 7.59 -8.10 -5.27
C GLU A 254 6.07 -8.21 -5.34
N ASP A 255 5.59 -9.14 -6.15
CA ASP A 255 4.16 -9.36 -6.32
C ASP A 255 3.60 -10.11 -5.10
N CYS A 256 2.45 -9.68 -4.55
CA CYS A 256 1.76 -10.47 -3.54
C CYS A 256 1.45 -11.88 -4.07
N GLU A 257 1.56 -12.89 -3.21
CA GLU A 257 1.23 -14.28 -3.56
C GLU A 257 -0.24 -14.52 -3.93
N GLY A 258 -1.10 -13.48 -3.89
CA GLY A 258 -2.51 -13.53 -4.30
C GLY A 258 -2.73 -13.83 -5.79
N ASP A 259 -1.76 -13.54 -6.66
CA ASP A 259 -1.84 -13.89 -8.09
C ASP A 259 -1.34 -15.30 -8.40
N LYS A 260 -0.79 -16.00 -7.40
CA LYS A 260 -0.53 -17.43 -7.52
C LYS A 260 -1.73 -18.16 -6.98
N ASP A 261 -2.67 -18.43 -7.87
CA ASP A 261 -3.58 -19.55 -7.78
C ASP A 261 -2.80 -20.86 -7.55
N GLY A 262 -2.29 -21.07 -6.34
CA GLY A 262 -1.77 -22.33 -5.86
C GLY A 262 -2.89 -23.37 -5.85
N LEU A 263 -4.14 -22.93 -5.69
CA LEU A 263 -5.31 -23.75 -5.95
C LEU A 263 -5.38 -24.15 -7.42
N ASP A 264 -5.28 -23.23 -8.39
CA ASP A 264 -5.40 -23.63 -9.80
C ASP A 264 -4.22 -24.50 -10.24
N THR A 265 -2.99 -24.21 -9.82
CA THR A 265 -1.84 -25.09 -10.13
C THR A 265 -1.99 -26.48 -9.50
N VAL A 266 -2.40 -26.58 -8.24
CA VAL A 266 -2.61 -27.88 -7.57
C VAL A 266 -3.82 -28.61 -8.15
N TRP A 267 -4.93 -27.93 -8.43
CA TRP A 267 -6.11 -28.51 -9.07
C TRP A 267 -5.83 -28.96 -10.50
N ILE A 268 -5.06 -28.19 -11.27
CA ILE A 268 -4.57 -28.59 -12.60
C ILE A 268 -3.72 -29.86 -12.49
N ILE A 269 -2.81 -29.94 -11.50
CA ILE A 269 -2.01 -31.15 -11.26
C ILE A 269 -2.89 -32.34 -10.86
N VAL A 270 -3.87 -32.14 -9.98
CA VAL A 270 -4.80 -33.19 -9.51
C VAL A 270 -5.68 -33.69 -10.65
N ILE A 271 -6.28 -32.79 -11.43
CA ILE A 271 -7.12 -33.11 -12.60
C ILE A 271 -6.27 -33.80 -13.68
N SER A 272 -5.05 -33.35 -13.92
CA SER A 272 -4.11 -33.98 -14.86
C SER A 272 -3.74 -35.41 -14.43
N CYS A 273 -3.41 -35.62 -13.16
CA CYS A 273 -3.11 -36.95 -12.62
C CYS A 273 -4.32 -37.90 -12.70
N ALA A 274 -5.49 -37.44 -12.25
CA ALA A 274 -6.72 -38.24 -12.29
C ALA A 274 -7.13 -38.57 -13.74
N GLY A 275 -7.09 -37.57 -14.62
CA GLY A 275 -7.38 -37.73 -16.04
C GLY A 275 -6.42 -38.70 -16.73
N GLY A 276 -5.12 -38.60 -16.44
CA GLY A 276 -4.10 -39.51 -16.97
C GLY A 276 -4.33 -40.97 -16.55
N VAL A 277 -4.67 -41.23 -15.27
CA VAL A 277 -4.96 -42.57 -14.79
C VAL A 277 -6.21 -43.16 -15.45
N VAL A 278 -7.29 -42.38 -15.57
CA VAL A 278 -8.51 -42.83 -16.24
C VAL A 278 -8.25 -43.14 -17.71
N LEU A 279 -7.49 -42.29 -18.41
CA LEU A 279 -7.12 -42.51 -19.80
C LEU A 279 -6.29 -43.80 -19.98
N LEU A 280 -5.32 -44.04 -19.09
CA LEU A 280 -4.51 -45.26 -19.11
C LEU A 280 -5.36 -46.52 -18.88
N LEU A 281 -6.32 -46.48 -17.95
CA LEU A 281 -7.23 -47.60 -17.69
C LEU A 281 -8.15 -47.88 -18.90
N LEU A 282 -8.64 -46.83 -19.57
CA LEU A 282 -9.44 -46.97 -20.79
C LEU A 282 -8.62 -47.61 -21.93
N LEU A 283 -7.39 -47.15 -22.14
CA LEU A 283 -6.49 -47.72 -23.14
C LEU A 283 -6.17 -49.19 -22.84
N ALA A 284 -5.88 -49.53 -21.58
CA ALA A 284 -5.67 -50.91 -21.16
C ALA A 284 -6.93 -51.77 -21.41
N GLY A 285 -8.12 -51.24 -21.11
CA GLY A 285 -9.40 -51.90 -21.37
C GLY A 285 -9.64 -52.18 -22.85
N VAL A 286 -9.39 -51.20 -23.72
CA VAL A 286 -9.50 -51.36 -25.18
C VAL A 286 -8.49 -52.39 -25.70
N CYS A 287 -7.23 -52.32 -25.28
CA CYS A 287 -6.20 -53.30 -25.65
C CYS A 287 -6.56 -54.73 -25.22
N ALA A 288 -7.09 -54.89 -24.01
CA ALA A 288 -7.57 -56.19 -23.50
C ALA A 288 -8.76 -56.72 -24.31
N PHE A 289 -9.71 -55.84 -24.67
CA PHE A 289 -10.88 -56.19 -25.48
C PHE A 289 -10.49 -56.61 -26.91
N CYS A 290 -9.64 -55.84 -27.58
CA CYS A 290 -9.12 -56.16 -28.92
C CYS A 290 -8.35 -57.49 -28.94
N SER A 291 -7.54 -57.75 -27.90
CA SER A 291 -6.78 -59.00 -27.77
C SER A 291 -7.67 -60.23 -27.56
N LYS A 292 -8.80 -60.09 -26.84
CA LYS A 292 -9.79 -61.19 -26.72
C LYS A 292 -10.48 -61.48 -28.05
N ARG A 293 -10.83 -60.45 -28.81
CA ARG A 293 -11.55 -60.60 -30.08
C ARG A 293 -10.72 -61.26 -31.18
N SER A 294 -9.40 -61.00 -31.23
CA SER A 294 -8.52 -61.67 -32.20
C SER A 294 -8.41 -63.18 -31.95
N LYS A 295 -8.43 -63.61 -30.68
CA LYS A 295 -8.38 -65.05 -30.34
C LYS A 295 -9.63 -65.81 -30.79
N GLN A 296 -10.81 -65.20 -30.76
CA GLN A 296 -12.03 -65.85 -31.25
C GLN A 296 -12.03 -66.04 -32.78
N SER A 297 -11.47 -65.10 -33.54
CA SER A 297 -11.40 -65.21 -35.01
C SER A 297 -10.52 -66.36 -35.52
N SER A 298 -9.68 -66.95 -34.68
CA SER A 298 -8.81 -68.07 -35.07
C SER A 298 -9.48 -69.44 -34.90
N TYR A 299 -10.59 -69.54 -34.18
CA TYR A 299 -11.32 -70.80 -33.98
C TYR A 299 -12.43 -71.04 -35.02
N ASP A 300 -12.81 -70.05 -35.82
CA ASP A 300 -13.81 -70.17 -36.91
C ASP A 300 -13.21 -70.55 -38.28
N LYS A 301 -11.95 -70.98 -38.34
CA LYS A 301 -11.28 -71.43 -39.58
C LYS A 301 -10.86 -72.90 -39.59
N VAL A 302 -11.56 -73.76 -38.83
CA VAL A 302 -11.41 -75.22 -38.89
C VAL A 302 -12.71 -75.85 -39.36
#